data_AF-A0A6X8KZ35-F1
#
_entry.id   AF-A0A6X8KZ35-F1
#
_cell.length_a   1.000
_cell.length_b   1.000
_cell.length_c   1.000
_cell.angle_alpha   90.00
_cell.angle_beta   90.00
_cell.angle_gamma   90.00
#
_symmetry.space_group_name_H-M   'P 1'
#
loop_
_entity.id
_entity.type
_entity.pdbx_description
1 polymer ?
#
loop_
_entity_poly.entity_id
_entity_poly.type
_entity_poly.pdbx_seq_one_letter_code
_entity_poly.pdbx_strand_id
1 'polypeptide(L)'
;MMQNESNKNNLFRVKSKNGVLRCLKAGVDINTCNDKGQTALFTCNVPEAIQAMIDADIDIHHLDNDSNNALFYAQNVETVELLVSNGINVNHRNKSGTLAIQHIDVSPGLVKYLIKAGLDIHTKDSYGNSFLFIPFEGYVYDALIEAGCDINHKNLSGQTAFDYWQSENHSIAGKYTHWESKNDNYIRFLIRNIHLKDSSKIVFKNITFKSIELLSLLIKQKNEFEISDKCIITPTNA
;
A
#
# COMPACT_ATOMS: atom_id res chain seq x y z
N MET A 1 -30.07 -28.88 -9.48
CA MET A 1 -29.13 -28.44 -8.43
C MET A 1 -27.67 -28.54 -8.87
N MET A 2 -27.16 -29.69 -9.33
CA MET A 2 -25.74 -29.84 -9.73
C MET A 2 -25.26 -28.92 -10.87
N GLN A 3 -26.09 -28.64 -11.89
CA GLN A 3 -25.71 -27.73 -12.99
C GLN A 3 -25.60 -26.27 -12.53
N ASN A 4 -26.44 -25.82 -11.59
CA ASN A 4 -26.37 -24.44 -11.07
C ASN A 4 -25.13 -24.24 -10.20
N GLU A 5 -24.73 -25.22 -9.38
CA GLU A 5 -23.47 -25.11 -8.62
C GLU A 5 -22.24 -25.17 -9.52
N SER A 6 -22.24 -26.03 -10.54
CA SER A 6 -21.17 -26.06 -11.54
C SER A 6 -21.06 -24.71 -12.27
N ASN A 7 -22.18 -24.12 -12.67
CA ASN A 7 -22.21 -22.83 -13.36
C ASN A 7 -21.84 -21.65 -12.45
N LYS A 8 -22.21 -21.68 -11.16
CA LYS A 8 -21.73 -20.71 -10.16
C LYS A 8 -20.21 -20.77 -10.04
N ASN A 9 -19.64 -21.97 -9.89
CA ASN A 9 -18.18 -22.16 -9.85
C ASN A 9 -17.49 -21.72 -11.14
N ASN A 10 -18.19 -21.75 -12.28
CA ASN A 10 -17.66 -21.25 -13.54
C ASN A 10 -17.54 -19.72 -13.54
N LEU A 11 -18.48 -18.98 -12.93
CA LEU A 11 -18.46 -17.52 -12.89
C LEU A 11 -17.21 -16.99 -12.15
N PHE A 12 -16.83 -17.60 -11.03
CA PHE A 12 -15.63 -17.21 -10.26
C PHE A 12 -14.29 -17.49 -10.95
N ARG A 13 -14.30 -18.24 -12.06
CA ARG A 13 -13.12 -18.66 -12.81
C ARG A 13 -13.06 -18.06 -14.22
N VAL A 14 -13.98 -17.17 -14.57
CA VAL A 14 -14.00 -16.53 -15.89
C VAL A 14 -12.77 -15.64 -16.09
N LYS A 15 -12.29 -15.63 -17.34
CA LYS A 15 -11.12 -14.86 -17.77
C LYS A 15 -11.35 -14.14 -19.10
N SER A 16 -12.61 -13.99 -19.53
CA SER A 16 -12.97 -13.33 -20.77
C SER A 16 -14.41 -12.84 -20.74
N LYS A 17 -14.74 -11.85 -21.58
CA LYS A 17 -16.11 -11.35 -21.77
C LYS A 17 -17.07 -12.47 -22.16
N ASN A 18 -16.66 -13.35 -23.08
CA ASN A 18 -17.47 -14.50 -23.50
C ASN A 18 -17.71 -15.52 -22.36
N GLY A 19 -16.77 -15.63 -21.40
CA GLY A 19 -16.98 -16.43 -20.19
C GLY A 19 -18.11 -15.89 -19.33
N VAL A 20 -18.09 -14.58 -19.07
CA VAL A 20 -19.13 -13.86 -18.30
C VAL A 20 -20.49 -14.03 -18.98
N LEU A 21 -20.59 -13.69 -20.27
CA LEU A 21 -21.85 -13.75 -21.03
C LEU A 21 -22.44 -15.17 -21.08
N ARG A 22 -21.60 -16.22 -21.14
CA ARG A 22 -22.08 -17.61 -21.08
C ARG A 22 -22.69 -17.96 -19.73
N CYS A 23 -22.10 -17.50 -18.63
CA CYS A 23 -22.63 -17.74 -17.29
C CYS A 23 -23.99 -17.03 -17.12
N LEU A 24 -24.09 -15.78 -17.58
CA LEU A 24 -25.35 -15.01 -17.54
C LEU A 24 -26.45 -15.67 -18.38
N LYS A 25 -26.12 -16.13 -19.60
CA LYS A 25 -27.07 -16.89 -20.45
C LYS A 25 -27.53 -18.20 -19.82
N ALA A 26 -26.71 -18.80 -18.96
CA ALA A 26 -27.07 -19.98 -18.18
C ALA A 26 -27.92 -19.66 -16.94
N GLY A 27 -28.31 -18.40 -16.73
CA GLY A 27 -29.15 -17.96 -15.62
C GLY A 27 -28.38 -17.77 -14.30
N VAL A 28 -27.06 -17.67 -14.34
CA VAL A 28 -26.27 -17.34 -13.14
C VAL A 28 -26.43 -15.86 -12.84
N ASP A 29 -26.82 -15.53 -11.61
CA ASP A 29 -26.83 -14.16 -11.11
C ASP A 29 -25.39 -13.65 -10.95
N ILE A 30 -25.08 -12.50 -11.56
CA ILE A 30 -23.76 -11.85 -11.53
C ILE A 30 -23.29 -11.53 -10.10
N ASN A 31 -24.24 -11.29 -9.19
CA ASN A 31 -23.99 -10.95 -7.79
C ASN A 31 -23.99 -12.17 -6.87
N THR A 32 -23.98 -13.39 -7.42
CA THR A 32 -23.82 -14.60 -6.62
C THR A 32 -22.53 -14.53 -5.81
N CYS A 33 -22.63 -14.86 -4.52
CA CYS A 33 -21.48 -14.93 -3.62
C CYS A 33 -20.99 -16.38 -3.44
N ASN A 34 -19.67 -16.53 -3.23
CA ASN A 34 -19.07 -17.77 -2.73
C ASN A 34 -19.15 -17.86 -1.19
N ASP A 35 -18.59 -18.92 -0.60
CA ASP A 35 -18.62 -19.16 0.86
C ASP A 35 -17.89 -18.08 1.70
N LYS A 36 -17.01 -17.30 1.06
CA LYS A 36 -16.33 -16.15 1.69
C LYS A 36 -17.14 -14.86 1.57
N GLY A 37 -18.35 -14.92 1.03
CA GLY A 37 -19.17 -13.74 0.75
C GLY A 37 -18.64 -12.92 -0.41
N GLN A 38 -17.82 -13.48 -1.30
CA GLN A 38 -17.22 -12.73 -2.42
C GLN A 38 -18.04 -12.91 -3.69
N THR A 39 -18.22 -11.85 -4.47
CA THR A 39 -18.69 -11.94 -5.88
C THR A 39 -17.53 -12.31 -6.80
N ALA A 40 -17.82 -12.60 -8.07
CA ALA A 40 -16.78 -12.95 -9.05
C ALA A 40 -15.75 -11.84 -9.31
N LEU A 41 -16.09 -10.59 -8.96
CA LEU A 41 -15.18 -9.45 -9.07
C LEU A 41 -13.94 -9.61 -8.20
N PHE A 42 -14.07 -10.23 -7.03
CA PHE A 42 -12.99 -10.41 -6.04
C PHE A 42 -11.92 -11.40 -6.50
N THR A 43 -12.27 -12.33 -7.40
CA THR A 43 -11.35 -13.38 -7.87
C THR A 43 -10.84 -13.13 -9.28
N CYS A 44 -11.38 -12.13 -9.97
CA CYS A 44 -10.99 -11.81 -11.34
C CYS A 44 -9.89 -10.74 -11.36
N ASN A 45 -8.85 -10.97 -12.17
CA ASN A 45 -7.75 -10.03 -12.41
C ASN A 45 -7.52 -9.81 -13.91
N VAL A 46 -8.57 -10.05 -14.71
CA VAL A 46 -8.56 -9.88 -16.16
C VAL A 46 -9.45 -8.70 -16.52
N PRO A 47 -8.88 -7.55 -16.92
CA PRO A 47 -9.62 -6.31 -17.19
C PRO A 47 -10.79 -6.47 -18.15
N GLU A 48 -10.63 -7.24 -19.23
CA GLU A 48 -11.71 -7.52 -20.19
C GLU A 48 -12.91 -8.23 -19.52
N ALA A 49 -12.64 -9.17 -18.63
CA ALA A 49 -13.68 -9.90 -17.91
C ALA A 49 -14.32 -9.04 -16.83
N ILE A 50 -13.52 -8.25 -16.10
CA ILE A 50 -14.01 -7.29 -15.10
C ILE A 50 -14.93 -6.26 -15.76
N GLN A 51 -14.52 -5.68 -16.89
CA GLN A 51 -15.36 -4.75 -17.64
C GLN A 51 -16.68 -5.40 -18.05
N ALA A 52 -16.65 -6.65 -18.52
CA ALA A 52 -17.88 -7.37 -18.86
C ALA A 52 -18.78 -7.68 -17.65
N MET A 53 -18.22 -7.83 -16.44
CA MET A 53 -19.01 -7.96 -15.21
C MET A 53 -19.63 -6.62 -14.81
N ILE A 54 -18.89 -5.51 -14.95
CA ILE A 54 -19.37 -4.14 -14.70
C ILE A 54 -20.48 -3.78 -15.69
N ASP A 55 -20.29 -4.06 -16.98
CA ASP A 55 -21.30 -3.88 -18.03
C ASP A 55 -22.57 -4.73 -17.76
N ALA A 56 -22.47 -5.75 -16.91
CA ALA A 56 -23.57 -6.62 -16.50
C ALA A 56 -24.10 -6.28 -15.10
N ASP A 57 -23.83 -5.06 -14.60
CA ASP A 57 -24.31 -4.52 -13.33
C ASP A 57 -23.88 -5.35 -12.09
N ILE A 58 -22.65 -5.89 -12.09
CA ILE A 58 -22.06 -6.43 -10.87
C ILE A 58 -21.92 -5.32 -9.81
N ASP A 59 -22.26 -5.62 -8.56
CA ASP A 59 -22.09 -4.68 -7.46
C ASP A 59 -20.60 -4.50 -7.14
N ILE A 60 -20.03 -3.38 -7.60
CA ILE A 60 -18.64 -3.00 -7.35
C ILE A 60 -18.37 -2.62 -5.89
N HIS A 61 -19.42 -2.29 -5.13
CA HIS A 61 -19.35 -1.88 -3.72
C HIS A 61 -19.57 -3.04 -2.75
N HIS A 62 -19.84 -4.25 -3.27
CA HIS A 62 -20.03 -5.45 -2.46
C HIS A 62 -18.84 -5.66 -1.53
N LEU A 63 -19.12 -6.14 -0.31
CA LEU A 63 -18.13 -6.44 0.71
C LEU A 63 -18.17 -7.92 1.06
N ASP A 64 -17.00 -8.53 1.20
CA ASP A 64 -16.91 -9.91 1.64
C ASP A 64 -17.05 -10.10 3.16
N ASN A 65 -16.89 -11.34 3.63
CA ASN A 65 -17.02 -11.67 5.04
C ASN A 65 -16.01 -10.98 5.94
N ASP A 66 -14.89 -10.47 5.42
CA ASP A 66 -13.89 -9.69 6.15
C ASP A 66 -14.09 -8.17 5.99
N SER A 67 -15.20 -7.80 5.37
CA SER A 67 -15.51 -6.43 4.95
C SER A 67 -14.45 -5.87 4.01
N ASN A 68 -13.80 -6.69 3.20
CA ASN A 68 -12.96 -6.22 2.11
C ASN A 68 -13.86 -5.87 0.91
N ASN A 69 -13.51 -4.84 0.16
CA ASN A 69 -14.03 -4.65 -1.20
C ASN A 69 -13.11 -5.34 -2.21
N ALA A 70 -13.49 -5.38 -3.50
CA ALA A 70 -12.71 -6.08 -4.53
C ALA A 70 -11.27 -5.53 -4.70
N LEU A 71 -11.00 -4.27 -4.34
CA LEU A 71 -9.67 -3.65 -4.48
C LEU A 71 -8.61 -4.36 -3.62
N PHE A 72 -8.98 -4.97 -2.49
CA PHE A 72 -8.06 -5.75 -1.63
C PHE A 72 -7.45 -6.95 -2.33
N TYR A 73 -8.06 -7.43 -3.41
CA TYR A 73 -7.68 -8.64 -4.13
C TYR A 73 -7.06 -8.37 -5.50
N ALA A 74 -6.89 -7.10 -5.87
CA ALA A 74 -6.30 -6.70 -7.13
C ALA A 74 -4.80 -7.07 -7.19
N GLN A 75 -4.40 -7.75 -8.25
CA GLN A 75 -3.03 -8.27 -8.43
C GLN A 75 -2.19 -7.46 -9.43
N ASN A 76 -2.81 -6.56 -10.19
CA ASN A 76 -2.12 -5.74 -11.19
C ASN A 76 -2.69 -4.33 -11.24
N VAL A 77 -1.87 -3.40 -11.74
CA VAL A 77 -2.19 -1.97 -11.84
C VAL A 77 -3.44 -1.72 -12.68
N GLU A 78 -3.59 -2.41 -13.81
CA GLU A 78 -4.73 -2.24 -14.71
C GLU A 78 -6.06 -2.60 -14.04
N THR A 79 -6.09 -3.65 -13.22
CA THR A 79 -7.25 -4.03 -12.41
C THR A 79 -7.56 -2.96 -11.37
N VAL A 80 -6.54 -2.42 -10.70
CA VAL A 80 -6.73 -1.32 -9.74
C VAL A 80 -7.32 -0.10 -10.43
N GLU A 81 -6.74 0.35 -11.53
CA GLU A 81 -7.22 1.50 -12.29
C GLU A 81 -8.65 1.30 -12.80
N LEU A 82 -8.99 0.09 -13.26
CA LEU A 82 -10.33 -0.22 -13.73
C LEU A 82 -11.37 -0.17 -12.59
N LEU A 83 -11.09 -0.79 -11.44
CA LEU A 83 -12.00 -0.75 -10.29
C LEU A 83 -12.19 0.68 -9.77
N VAL A 84 -11.10 1.45 -9.69
CA VAL A 84 -11.10 2.83 -9.19
C VAL A 84 -11.81 3.79 -10.13
N SER A 85 -11.59 3.68 -11.44
CA SER A 85 -12.31 4.48 -12.44
C SER A 85 -13.82 4.18 -12.48
N ASN A 86 -14.24 3.00 -12.01
CA ASN A 86 -15.64 2.63 -11.84
C ASN A 86 -16.19 2.92 -10.44
N GLY A 87 -15.47 3.69 -9.61
CA GLY A 87 -16.00 4.25 -8.38
C GLY A 87 -15.83 3.38 -7.13
N ILE A 88 -15.00 2.32 -7.17
CA ILE A 88 -14.71 1.58 -5.93
C ILE A 88 -14.12 2.51 -4.86
N ASN A 89 -14.55 2.36 -3.61
CA ASN A 89 -14.06 3.21 -2.53
C ASN A 89 -12.62 2.86 -2.14
N VAL A 90 -11.65 3.70 -2.56
CA VAL A 90 -10.22 3.56 -2.25
C VAL A 90 -9.89 3.75 -0.76
N ASN A 91 -10.76 4.42 -0.01
CA ASN A 91 -10.59 4.68 1.43
C ASN A 91 -11.32 3.65 2.32
N HIS A 92 -11.89 2.61 1.73
CA HIS A 92 -12.60 1.58 2.47
C HIS A 92 -11.66 0.83 3.41
N ARG A 93 -12.09 0.64 4.66
CA ARG A 93 -11.38 -0.13 5.67
C ARG A 93 -12.08 -1.44 5.94
N ASN A 94 -11.31 -2.51 5.95
CA ASN A 94 -11.83 -3.82 6.32
C ASN A 94 -12.04 -3.95 7.84
N LYS A 95 -12.43 -5.14 8.31
CA LYS A 95 -12.63 -5.39 9.76
C LYS A 95 -11.39 -5.15 10.63
N SER A 96 -10.20 -5.30 10.07
CA SER A 96 -8.93 -5.01 10.76
C SER A 96 -8.53 -3.53 10.71
N GLY A 97 -9.34 -2.69 10.05
CA GLY A 97 -9.05 -1.28 9.87
C GLY A 97 -7.99 -1.00 8.80
N THR A 98 -7.57 -1.97 7.99
CA THR A 98 -6.57 -1.76 6.94
C THR A 98 -7.20 -1.27 5.64
N LEU A 99 -6.42 -0.55 4.84
CA LEU A 99 -6.80 -0.09 3.50
C LEU A 99 -6.33 -1.10 2.44
N ALA A 100 -7.04 -1.17 1.31
CA ALA A 100 -6.67 -2.05 0.19
C ALA A 100 -5.26 -1.79 -0.36
N ILE A 101 -4.79 -0.54 -0.34
CA ILE A 101 -3.44 -0.16 -0.78
C ILE A 101 -2.31 -0.89 -0.03
N GLN A 102 -2.58 -1.42 1.17
CA GLN A 102 -1.62 -2.22 1.94
C GLN A 102 -1.51 -3.67 1.43
N HIS A 103 -2.38 -4.08 0.51
CA HIS A 103 -2.48 -5.45 -0.02
C HIS A 103 -2.18 -5.56 -1.52
N ILE A 104 -1.95 -4.44 -2.21
CA ILE A 104 -1.63 -4.39 -3.64
C ILE A 104 -0.15 -4.04 -3.87
N ASP A 105 0.35 -4.27 -5.08
CA ASP A 105 1.72 -3.88 -5.45
C ASP A 105 1.79 -2.38 -5.75
N VAL A 106 2.37 -1.62 -4.83
CA VAL A 106 2.31 -0.16 -4.84
C VAL A 106 3.55 0.43 -5.50
N SER A 107 3.36 1.08 -6.65
CA SER A 107 4.37 1.90 -7.30
C SER A 107 4.12 3.40 -7.08
N PRO A 108 5.12 4.28 -7.26
CA PRO A 108 4.92 5.73 -7.17
C PRO A 108 3.82 6.22 -8.13
N GLY A 109 3.73 5.64 -9.33
CA GLY A 109 2.69 5.95 -10.31
C GLY A 109 1.30 5.57 -9.81
N LEU A 110 1.16 4.36 -9.25
CA LEU A 110 -0.10 3.89 -8.71
C LEU A 110 -0.57 4.72 -7.53
N VAL A 111 0.33 5.10 -6.62
CA VAL A 111 -0.01 5.98 -5.48
C VAL A 111 -0.52 7.32 -5.96
N LYS A 112 0.18 7.95 -6.92
CA LYS A 112 -0.26 9.23 -7.50
C LYS A 112 -1.63 9.10 -8.16
N TYR A 113 -1.90 7.99 -8.83
CA TYR A 113 -3.22 7.71 -9.41
C TYR A 113 -4.29 7.58 -8.32
N LEU A 114 -4.06 6.78 -7.27
CA LEU A 114 -5.02 6.58 -6.18
C LEU A 114 -5.32 7.88 -5.42
N ILE A 115 -4.31 8.73 -5.20
CA ILE A 115 -4.47 10.05 -4.58
C ILE A 115 -5.35 10.96 -5.45
N LYS A 116 -5.13 10.98 -6.77
CA LYS A 116 -6.01 11.70 -7.70
C LYS A 116 -7.44 11.16 -7.69
N ALA A 117 -7.60 9.86 -7.45
CA ALA A 117 -8.89 9.20 -7.30
C ALA A 117 -9.52 9.38 -5.90
N GLY A 118 -8.93 10.20 -5.03
CA GLY A 118 -9.50 10.56 -3.73
C GLY A 118 -9.00 9.74 -2.54
N LEU A 119 -7.89 9.00 -2.67
CA LEU A 119 -7.23 8.38 -1.51
C LEU A 119 -6.85 9.47 -0.50
N ASP A 120 -7.36 9.35 0.72
CA ASP A 120 -7.10 10.26 1.83
C ASP A 120 -5.69 10.02 2.40
N ILE A 121 -4.74 10.80 1.90
CA ILE A 121 -3.32 10.75 2.27
C ILE A 121 -3.03 11.06 3.75
N HIS A 122 -4.00 11.63 4.47
CA HIS A 122 -3.88 12.00 5.88
C HIS A 122 -4.47 10.98 6.84
N THR A 123 -5.02 9.89 6.30
CA THR A 123 -5.61 8.84 7.11
C THR A 123 -4.58 8.17 8.02
N LYS A 124 -5.05 7.66 9.17
CA LYS A 124 -4.23 7.01 10.18
C LYS A 124 -4.80 5.64 10.55
N ASP A 125 -3.96 4.68 10.92
CA ASP A 125 -4.42 3.41 11.48
C ASP A 125 -4.77 3.53 12.97
N SER A 126 -5.14 2.41 13.61
CA SER A 126 -5.47 2.37 15.04
C SER A 126 -4.30 2.67 15.98
N TYR A 127 -3.06 2.59 15.49
CA TYR A 127 -1.85 2.97 16.21
C TYR A 127 -1.47 4.44 15.95
N GLY A 128 -2.29 5.17 15.20
CA GLY A 128 -2.02 6.53 14.79
C GLY A 128 -0.94 6.62 13.72
N ASN A 129 -0.58 5.53 13.04
CA ASN A 129 0.43 5.53 11.99
C ASN A 129 -0.15 6.15 10.70
N SER A 130 0.61 7.05 10.06
CA SER A 130 0.31 7.57 8.72
C SER A 130 0.84 6.64 7.62
N PHE A 131 0.64 7.01 6.35
CA PHE A 131 1.19 6.25 5.21
C PHE A 131 2.70 6.05 5.24
N LEU A 132 3.45 6.95 5.88
CA LEU A 132 4.92 6.82 5.99
C LEU A 132 5.35 5.66 6.90
N PHE A 133 4.45 5.07 7.70
CA PHE A 133 4.77 3.91 8.53
C PHE A 133 4.52 2.58 7.81
N ILE A 134 3.84 2.61 6.67
CA ILE A 134 3.55 1.42 5.87
C ILE A 134 4.81 1.04 5.09
N PRO A 135 5.23 -0.24 5.06
CA PRO A 135 6.49 -0.67 4.45
C PRO A 135 6.39 -0.73 2.91
N PHE A 136 6.24 0.43 2.27
CA PHE A 136 6.34 0.57 0.82
C PHE A 136 7.79 0.56 0.32
N GLU A 137 7.98 0.51 -0.99
CA GLU A 137 9.29 0.72 -1.60
C GLU A 137 9.76 2.18 -1.48
N GLY A 138 11.08 2.38 -1.46
CA GLY A 138 11.70 3.69 -1.19
C GLY A 138 11.17 4.86 -2.05
N TYR A 139 10.90 4.62 -3.34
CA TYR A 139 10.40 5.65 -4.26
C TYR A 139 8.95 6.04 -4.01
N VAL A 140 8.16 5.20 -3.33
CA VAL A 140 6.77 5.51 -2.99
C VAL A 140 6.72 6.65 -1.97
N TYR A 141 7.64 6.70 -1.02
CA TYR A 141 7.65 7.75 0.00
C TYR A 141 7.85 9.15 -0.58
N ASP A 142 8.60 9.29 -1.68
CA ASP A 142 8.72 10.59 -2.35
C ASP A 142 7.37 11.04 -2.92
N ALA A 143 6.62 10.12 -3.54
CA ALA A 143 5.27 10.42 -4.02
C ALA A 143 4.30 10.76 -2.88
N LEU A 144 4.44 10.11 -1.72
CA LEU A 144 3.66 10.43 -0.53
C LEU A 144 3.98 11.84 0.00
N ILE A 145 5.27 12.22 0.06
CA ILE A 145 5.70 13.57 0.46
C ILE A 145 5.22 14.63 -0.52
N GLU A 146 5.38 14.40 -1.83
CA GLU A 146 4.87 15.29 -2.88
C GLU A 146 3.36 15.51 -2.76
N ALA A 147 2.63 14.50 -2.28
CA ALA A 147 1.19 14.57 -2.04
C ALA A 147 0.79 15.18 -0.69
N GLY A 148 1.76 15.62 0.13
CA GLY A 148 1.50 16.29 1.40
C GLY A 148 1.45 15.39 2.63
N CYS A 149 1.98 14.16 2.57
CA CYS A 149 2.23 13.41 3.81
C CYS A 149 3.17 14.19 4.72
N ASP A 150 2.79 14.32 6.00
CA ASP A 150 3.63 14.96 7.00
C ASP A 150 4.75 14.02 7.47
N ILE A 151 6.00 14.39 7.13
CA ILE A 151 7.21 13.67 7.54
C ILE A 151 7.44 13.71 9.06
N ASN A 152 6.85 14.70 9.76
CA ASN A 152 7.01 14.90 11.20
C ASN A 152 5.87 14.26 12.01
N HIS A 153 4.90 13.62 11.35
CA HIS A 153 3.76 13.01 12.02
C HIS A 153 4.22 11.94 13.02
N LYS A 154 3.70 12.03 14.24
CA LYS A 154 3.98 11.07 15.32
C LYS A 154 2.81 10.13 15.53
N ASN A 155 3.10 8.83 15.61
CA ASN A 155 2.12 7.83 16.00
C ASN A 155 1.78 7.92 17.51
N LEU A 156 0.90 7.05 18.01
CA LEU A 156 0.49 7.06 19.42
C LEU A 156 1.63 6.75 20.40
N SER A 157 2.72 6.11 19.93
CA SER A 157 3.94 5.88 20.69
C SER A 157 4.90 7.07 20.67
N GLY A 158 4.53 8.18 20.04
CA GLY A 158 5.36 9.38 19.91
C GLY A 158 6.49 9.27 18.89
N GLN A 159 6.51 8.23 18.07
CA GLN A 159 7.53 7.97 17.05
C GLN A 159 7.15 8.61 15.73
N THR A 160 8.11 9.24 15.04
CA THR A 160 7.99 9.52 13.60
C THR A 160 8.22 8.23 12.78
N ALA A 161 7.92 8.28 11.48
CA ALA A 161 8.24 7.16 10.59
C ALA A 161 9.75 6.84 10.61
N PHE A 162 10.61 7.86 10.70
CA PHE A 162 12.05 7.68 10.83
C PHE A 162 12.46 6.97 12.13
N ASP A 163 11.85 7.32 13.27
CA ASP A 163 12.10 6.64 14.54
C ASP A 163 11.68 5.17 14.52
N TYR A 164 10.63 4.87 13.75
CA TYR A 164 10.11 3.53 13.54
C TYR A 164 11.05 2.71 12.63
N TRP A 165 11.50 3.28 11.51
CA TRP A 165 12.38 2.59 10.54
C TRP A 165 13.74 2.18 11.08
N GLN A 166 14.26 2.94 12.05
CA GLN A 166 15.53 2.64 12.70
C GLN A 166 15.44 1.47 13.70
N SER A 167 14.24 1.03 14.07
CA SER A 167 14.10 -0.09 15.00
C SER A 167 14.38 -1.43 14.29
N GLU A 168 15.05 -2.36 15.00
CA GLU A 168 15.50 -3.68 14.50
C GLU A 168 14.39 -4.50 13.81
N ASN A 169 13.11 -4.19 14.06
CA ASN A 169 11.96 -4.94 13.56
C ASN A 169 11.27 -4.34 12.32
N HIS A 170 11.62 -3.12 11.87
CA HIS A 170 10.78 -2.36 10.96
C HIS A 170 11.54 -1.57 9.89
N SER A 171 12.43 -2.20 9.13
CA SER A 171 13.07 -1.54 7.97
C SER A 171 12.09 -1.37 6.78
N ILE A 172 12.33 -0.36 5.95
CA ILE A 172 11.66 -0.19 4.65
C ILE A 172 11.93 -1.46 3.81
N ALA A 173 10.87 -2.22 3.51
CA ALA A 173 10.98 -3.47 2.77
C ALA A 173 11.41 -3.20 1.31
N GLY A 174 12.69 -3.46 0.99
CA GLY A 174 13.13 -3.58 -0.40
C GLY A 174 12.84 -4.98 -0.92
N LYS A 175 11.75 -5.16 -1.67
CA LYS A 175 11.46 -6.44 -2.36
C LYS A 175 12.40 -6.65 -3.57
N TYR A 176 12.95 -5.57 -4.14
CA TYR A 176 13.86 -5.59 -5.29
C TYR A 176 15.30 -5.07 -5.05
N THR A 177 15.70 -4.76 -3.81
CA THR A 177 17.10 -4.39 -3.53
C THR A 177 17.94 -5.65 -3.34
N HIS A 178 18.25 -6.35 -4.43
CA HIS A 178 19.20 -7.49 -4.41
C HIS A 178 20.67 -7.06 -4.26
N TRP A 179 20.97 -5.75 -4.21
CA TRP A 179 22.34 -5.23 -4.18
C TRP A 179 22.58 -3.97 -3.33
N GLU A 180 21.56 -3.37 -2.68
CA GLU A 180 21.77 -2.25 -1.75
C GLU A 180 21.29 -2.63 -0.34
N SER A 181 22.09 -2.29 0.68
CA SER A 181 21.75 -2.44 2.09
C SER A 181 20.34 -1.87 2.36
N LYS A 182 19.39 -2.74 2.74
CA LYS A 182 18.02 -2.35 3.16
C LYS A 182 18.03 -1.23 4.22
N ASN A 183 19.14 -1.05 4.92
CA ASN A 183 19.30 -0.10 6.01
C ASN A 183 19.53 1.36 5.56
N ASP A 184 19.73 1.64 4.27
CA ASP A 184 20.02 3.02 3.81
C ASP A 184 18.87 3.72 3.09
N ASN A 185 17.81 3.00 2.71
CA ASN A 185 16.70 3.59 1.94
C ASN A 185 16.00 4.72 2.70
N TYR A 186 15.74 4.52 3.99
CA TYR A 186 15.13 5.55 4.83
C TYR A 186 16.06 6.75 5.07
N ILE A 187 17.39 6.52 5.13
CA ILE A 187 18.38 7.59 5.26
C ILE A 187 18.44 8.42 3.98
N ARG A 188 18.45 7.78 2.80
CA ARG A 188 18.39 8.47 1.50
C ARG A 188 17.11 9.28 1.36
N PHE A 189 15.97 8.71 1.75
CA PHE A 189 14.71 9.43 1.81
C PHE A 189 14.80 10.66 2.72
N LEU A 190 15.35 10.51 3.93
CA LEU A 190 15.48 11.63 4.86
C LEU A 190 16.46 12.70 4.35
N ILE A 191 17.59 12.33 3.75
CA ILE A 191 18.55 13.29 3.16
C ILE A 191 17.86 14.19 2.13
N ARG A 192 17.02 13.61 1.25
CA ARG A 192 16.28 14.36 0.22
C ARG A 192 15.22 15.29 0.83
N ASN A 193 14.61 14.87 1.94
CA ASN A 193 13.46 15.55 2.54
C ASN A 193 13.78 16.25 3.86
N ILE A 194 15.06 16.41 4.22
CA ILE A 194 15.46 16.95 5.54
C ILE A 194 14.96 18.38 5.78
N HIS A 195 14.81 19.15 4.69
CA HIS A 195 14.30 20.51 4.71
C HIS A 195 12.82 20.61 5.14
N LEU A 196 12.07 19.50 5.08
CA LEU A 196 10.69 19.40 5.55
C LEU A 196 10.62 18.98 7.02
N LYS A 197 11.75 18.62 7.62
CA LYS A 197 11.80 18.18 9.00
C LYS A 197 11.71 19.39 9.94
N ASP A 198 10.91 19.25 10.99
CA ASP A 198 10.86 20.20 12.08
C ASP A 198 12.17 20.24 12.88
N SER A 199 12.25 21.17 13.84
CA SER A 199 13.41 21.32 14.72
C SER A 199 13.58 20.17 15.73
N SER A 200 12.75 19.12 15.68
CA SER A 200 12.90 18.02 16.61
C SER A 200 14.20 17.27 16.34
N LYS A 201 14.84 16.86 17.42
CA LYS A 201 16.13 16.16 17.38
C LYS A 201 16.00 14.81 16.68
N ILE A 202 16.95 14.48 15.81
CA ILE A 202 17.07 13.14 15.24
C ILE A 202 17.89 12.26 16.18
N VAL A 203 17.34 11.13 16.60
CA VAL A 203 18.07 10.14 17.42
C VAL A 203 18.49 8.97 16.54
N PHE A 204 19.79 8.81 16.33
CA PHE A 204 20.38 7.70 15.60
C PHE A 204 20.47 6.47 16.50
N LYS A 205 19.78 5.39 16.10
CA LYS A 205 19.85 4.07 16.77
C LYS A 205 20.67 3.05 15.97
N ASN A 206 20.89 3.30 14.69
CA ASN A 206 21.76 2.53 13.83
C ASN A 206 22.55 3.49 12.94
N ILE A 207 23.87 3.32 12.87
CA ILE A 207 24.75 4.10 12.01
C ILE A 207 25.30 3.19 10.91
N THR A 208 25.02 3.59 9.68
CA THR A 208 25.53 3.01 8.43
C THR A 208 26.49 3.98 7.74
N PHE A 209 27.17 3.55 6.68
CA PHE A 209 27.99 4.46 5.86
C PHE A 209 27.18 5.66 5.35
N LYS A 210 25.92 5.44 4.91
CA LYS A 210 25.06 6.54 4.45
C LYS A 210 24.65 7.50 5.57
N SER A 211 24.62 7.03 6.83
CA SER A 211 24.37 7.89 7.99
C SER A 211 25.41 9.01 8.11
N ILE A 212 26.66 8.79 7.67
CA ILE A 212 27.73 9.80 7.69
C ILE A 212 27.36 11.02 6.84
N GLU A 213 26.72 10.79 5.69
CA GLU A 213 26.25 11.87 4.81
C GLU A 213 25.13 12.67 5.47
N LEU A 214 24.16 11.98 6.09
CA LEU A 214 23.09 12.65 6.82
C LEU A 214 23.65 13.45 8.01
N LEU A 215 24.58 12.89 8.79
CA LEU A 215 25.23 13.59 9.90
C LEU A 215 25.97 14.84 9.41
N SER A 216 26.71 14.75 8.30
CA SER A 216 27.37 15.91 7.68
C SER A 216 26.36 17.00 7.28
N LEU A 217 25.21 16.61 6.73
CA LEU A 217 24.14 17.53 6.36
C LEU A 217 23.52 18.21 7.58
N LEU A 218 23.23 17.46 8.64
CA LEU A 218 22.69 17.99 9.89
C LEU A 218 23.63 18.99 10.55
N ILE A 219 24.94 18.70 10.57
CA ILE A 219 25.97 19.63 11.08
C ILE A 219 25.97 20.93 10.27
N LYS A 220 25.95 20.84 8.94
CA LYS A 220 25.92 22.02 8.06
C LYS A 220 24.68 22.89 8.26
N GLN A 221 23.53 22.25 8.49
CA GLN A 221 22.25 22.93 8.70
C GLN A 221 21.99 23.33 10.17
N LYS A 222 22.93 23.01 11.09
CA LYS A 222 22.79 23.24 12.54
C LYS A 222 21.57 22.55 13.16
N ASN A 223 21.16 21.41 12.63
CA ASN A 223 20.11 20.59 13.24
C ASN A 223 20.67 19.81 14.43
N GLU A 224 19.89 19.72 15.50
CA GLU A 224 20.22 18.87 16.64
C GLU A 224 20.04 17.39 16.29
N PHE A 225 21.03 16.58 16.70
CA PHE A 225 20.96 15.14 16.63
C PHE A 225 21.62 14.50 17.85
N GLU A 226 21.25 13.25 18.12
CA GLU A 226 21.83 12.42 19.17
C GLU A 226 22.20 11.06 18.58
N ILE A 227 23.33 10.51 19.01
CA ILE A 227 23.67 9.12 18.78
C ILE A 227 23.33 8.37 20.07
N SER A 228 22.37 7.45 19.99
CA SER A 228 21.90 6.66 21.13
C SER A 228 23.05 5.89 21.79
N ASP A 229 23.02 5.75 23.11
CA ASP A 229 23.94 4.89 23.86
C ASP A 229 23.85 3.40 23.45
N LYS A 230 22.71 3.02 22.87
CA LYS A 230 22.43 1.69 22.29
C LYS A 230 22.66 1.63 20.78
N CYS A 231 23.33 2.62 20.19
CA CYS A 231 23.53 2.68 18.75
C CYS A 231 24.38 1.51 18.24
N ILE A 232 23.89 0.82 17.21
CA ILE A 232 24.64 -0.22 16.50
C ILE A 232 25.38 0.43 15.32
N ILE A 233 26.65 0.11 15.14
CA ILE A 233 27.42 0.53 13.96
C ILE A 233 27.52 -0.68 13.02
N THR A 234 26.92 -0.58 11.84
CA THR A 234 26.93 -1.65 10.86
C THR A 234 28.00 -1.38 9.81
N PRO A 235 29.13 -2.10 9.79
CA PRO A 235 30.10 -1.98 8.70
C PRO A 235 29.48 -2.54 7.41
N THR A 236 29.34 -1.71 6.38
CA THR A 236 29.00 -2.19 5.04
C THR A 236 30.24 -2.83 4.43
N ASN A 237 30.19 -4.12 4.11
CA ASN A 237 31.20 -4.75 3.27
C ASN A 237 31.16 -4.04 1.91
N ALA A 238 32.31 -3.48 1.52
CA ALA A 238 32.52 -2.84 0.22
C ALA A 238 32.35 -3.83 -0.94
#